data_AF-A0A7X7D364-F1
#
_entry.id   AF-A0A7X7D364-F1
#
_cell.length_a   1.000
_cell.length_b   1.000
_cell.length_c   1.000
_cell.angle_alpha   90.00
_cell.angle_beta   90.00
_cell.angle_gamma   90.00
#
_symmetry.space_group_name_H-M   'P 1'
#
loop_
_entity.id
_entity.type
_entity.pdbx_description
1 polymer ?
#
loop_
_entity_poly.entity_id
_entity_poly.type
_entity_poly.pdbx_seq_one_letter_code
_entity_poly.pdbx_strand_id
1 'polypeptide(L)'
;MTVDGPGNGPNRPTPSGGSTLQLTVDGSVHEVADDGATLLEVLRDRLGFKGPKDGCSPQGQCGCCTVLVDGAPRVSCVTPVRRVAGRSITTVDGLEPAVAERWADALCDSGGSQCGFCTPGIVVRLAALREKTADPTQHGPVDRALQAHLCRCTGWQTIVEAWDHLDAPVAERDLEAASRRATIEGRSPQVVGPQVALGRGGFADDHAPSDALVAVPDGAGGWVVAETIVEARRAAGKVQGRRTTATSEPPLALPDGDWVATLRTSWVEPAYLETDASWCRPGGEPAPLTANGGAFGGKHLDELPRAARELADRHGRPVRVLWSREDSVRFGPKRPPVAGGVRADGSGVIHIARTAGVADVLAKVAPNLTVVEVDVDGPPTSADLRAAGWAEAAMLATAARGRTEVVTTDDGAWAEAEVDDGRIRVRVSAGEVLDTVVLRSYAIGAAHMAFGFVTSESVTVDPSGTVHDLTIRSFGVPRSVDTPPIEVEVVEAGGPPVNGSDAVFVAVASALWLHQGCPADLPSARLAL
;
A
#
# COMPACT_ATOMS: atom_id res chain seq x y z
N MET A 1 68.61 -41.16 -15.04
CA MET A 1 67.21 -41.61 -15.19
C MET A 1 66.33 -40.41 -14.98
N THR A 2 65.83 -39.91 -16.10
CA THR A 2 64.81 -38.88 -16.29
C THR A 2 63.44 -39.38 -15.81
N VAL A 3 62.60 -38.50 -15.27
CA VAL A 3 61.16 -38.49 -15.58
C VAL A 3 60.57 -37.11 -15.33
N ASP A 4 59.88 -36.65 -16.37
CA ASP A 4 59.28 -35.34 -16.60
C ASP A 4 58.07 -35.04 -15.70
N GLY A 5 57.83 -33.76 -15.43
CA GLY A 5 56.59 -33.26 -14.84
C GLY A 5 55.46 -33.14 -15.89
N PRO A 6 54.20 -33.37 -15.52
CA PRO A 6 53.06 -32.97 -16.35
C PRO A 6 52.82 -31.48 -16.06
N GLY A 7 52.75 -30.56 -17.02
CA GLY A 7 52.04 -30.65 -18.29
C GLY A 7 50.93 -29.59 -18.24
N ASN A 8 51.27 -28.37 -18.64
CA ASN A 8 50.38 -27.22 -18.73
C ASN A 8 49.26 -27.54 -19.74
N GLY A 9 48.07 -27.87 -19.24
CA GLY A 9 46.89 -28.12 -20.07
C GLY A 9 46.41 -26.82 -20.74
N PRO A 10 45.85 -26.87 -21.97
CA PRO A 10 45.43 -25.68 -22.67
C PRO A 10 44.34 -24.98 -21.87
N ASN A 11 44.57 -23.68 -21.64
CA ASN A 11 43.62 -22.73 -21.11
C ASN A 11 42.28 -22.94 -21.83
N ARG A 12 41.31 -23.58 -21.16
CA ARG A 12 39.96 -23.75 -21.71
C ARG A 12 39.42 -22.33 -21.85
N PRO A 13 39.01 -21.89 -23.05
CA PRO A 13 38.46 -20.56 -23.20
C PRO A 13 37.26 -20.47 -22.24
N THR A 14 37.32 -19.51 -21.32
CA THR A 14 36.13 -19.01 -20.63
C THR A 14 35.10 -18.68 -21.72
N PRO A 15 33.87 -19.21 -21.66
CA PRO A 15 32.86 -18.86 -22.65
C PRO A 15 32.53 -17.38 -22.49
N SER A 16 33.14 -16.54 -23.32
CA SER A 16 32.79 -15.13 -23.50
C SER A 16 31.59 -15.03 -24.44
N GLY A 17 30.44 -15.54 -24.00
CA GLY A 17 29.17 -15.49 -24.72
C GLY A 17 28.04 -16.01 -23.85
N GLY A 18 27.40 -15.13 -23.09
CA GLY A 18 26.18 -15.49 -22.36
C GLY A 18 25.10 -15.88 -23.34
N SER A 19 24.40 -16.99 -23.10
CA SER A 19 23.25 -17.39 -23.91
C SER A 19 22.18 -16.30 -23.85
N THR A 20 21.61 -15.95 -25.01
CA THR A 20 20.48 -15.03 -25.11
C THR A 20 19.17 -15.79 -25.15
N LEU A 21 18.11 -15.17 -24.63
CA LEU A 21 16.74 -15.62 -24.69
C LEU A 21 15.96 -14.65 -25.57
N GLN A 22 15.08 -15.18 -26.41
CA GLN A 22 14.13 -14.37 -27.16
C GLN A 22 12.80 -14.29 -26.40
N LEU A 23 12.15 -13.14 -26.41
CA LEU A 23 10.80 -12.91 -25.90
C LEU A 23 10.02 -12.06 -26.89
N THR A 24 8.70 -12.22 -26.96
CA THR A 24 7.82 -11.23 -27.60
C THR A 24 7.13 -10.43 -26.51
N VAL A 25 7.42 -9.14 -26.38
CA VAL A 25 6.79 -8.25 -25.39
C VAL A 25 5.99 -7.20 -26.14
N ASP A 26 4.69 -7.11 -25.84
CA ASP A 26 3.77 -6.15 -26.46
C ASP A 26 3.88 -6.14 -28.00
N GLY A 27 3.96 -7.33 -28.58
CA GLY A 27 4.07 -7.57 -30.02
C GLY A 27 5.46 -7.43 -30.63
N SER A 28 6.46 -6.94 -29.87
CA SER A 28 7.83 -6.74 -30.34
C SER A 28 8.77 -7.83 -29.85
N VAL A 29 9.69 -8.27 -30.72
CA VAL A 29 10.69 -9.30 -30.37
C VAL A 29 11.90 -8.65 -29.69
N HIS A 30 12.31 -9.19 -28.55
CA HIS A 30 13.45 -8.74 -27.77
C HIS A 30 14.41 -9.89 -27.48
N GLU A 31 15.71 -9.60 -27.53
CA GLU A 31 16.77 -10.49 -27.05
C GLU A 31 17.28 -10.02 -25.69
N VAL A 32 17.37 -10.94 -24.73
CA VAL A 32 17.78 -10.64 -23.35
C VAL A 32 18.77 -11.69 -22.86
N ALA A 33 19.67 -11.33 -21.94
CA ALA A 33 20.62 -12.27 -21.39
C ALA A 33 19.95 -13.36 -20.53
N ASP A 34 20.42 -14.62 -20.62
CA ASP A 34 20.07 -15.70 -19.68
C ASP A 34 21.01 -15.67 -18.46
N ASP A 35 20.80 -14.72 -17.57
CA ASP A 35 21.62 -14.49 -16.37
C ASP A 35 20.86 -14.79 -15.06
N GLY A 36 19.68 -15.41 -15.17
CA GLY A 36 18.83 -15.75 -14.03
C GLY A 36 17.89 -14.64 -13.55
N ALA A 37 17.78 -13.53 -14.29
CA ALA A 37 16.86 -12.44 -13.98
C ALA A 37 15.38 -12.86 -13.90
N THR A 38 14.63 -12.08 -13.14
CA THR A 38 13.16 -12.20 -13.12
C THR A 38 12.56 -11.51 -14.35
N LEU A 39 11.36 -11.91 -14.74
CA LEU A 39 10.64 -11.25 -15.83
C LEU A 39 10.38 -9.76 -15.49
N LEU A 40 10.12 -9.43 -14.22
CA LEU A 40 9.92 -8.03 -13.81
C LEU A 40 11.15 -7.16 -14.06
N GLU A 41 12.32 -7.63 -13.65
CA GLU A 41 13.59 -6.94 -13.85
C GLU A 41 13.87 -6.72 -15.34
N VAL A 42 13.69 -7.77 -16.16
CA VAL A 42 13.89 -7.66 -17.61
C VAL A 42 12.94 -6.62 -18.22
N LEU A 43 11.65 -6.69 -17.87
CA LEU A 43 10.66 -5.74 -18.39
C LEU A 43 10.95 -4.30 -17.95
N ARG A 44 11.15 -4.05 -16.66
CA ARG A 44 11.27 -2.68 -16.10
C ARG A 44 12.64 -2.06 -16.31
N ASP A 45 13.71 -2.80 -16.01
CA ASP A 45 15.06 -2.23 -15.91
C ASP A 45 15.85 -2.37 -17.20
N ARG A 46 15.58 -3.39 -18.02
CA ARG A 46 16.34 -3.62 -19.27
C ARG A 46 15.58 -3.14 -20.50
N LEU A 47 14.27 -3.38 -20.55
CA LEU A 47 13.43 -3.07 -21.71
C LEU A 47 12.59 -1.79 -21.53
N GLY A 48 12.46 -1.27 -20.31
CA GLY A 48 11.77 0.00 -20.05
C GLY A 48 10.25 -0.08 -19.94
N PHE A 49 9.65 -1.28 -19.92
CA PHE A 49 8.22 -1.46 -19.72
C PHE A 49 7.85 -1.24 -18.24
N LYS A 50 7.34 -0.03 -17.91
CA LYS A 50 7.00 0.40 -16.54
C LYS A 50 5.57 0.07 -16.10
N GLY A 51 4.75 -0.50 -16.98
CA GLY A 51 3.39 -0.95 -16.66
C GLY A 51 3.33 -1.92 -15.47
N PRO A 52 4.11 -3.02 -15.47
CA PRO A 52 4.24 -3.89 -14.31
C PRO A 52 4.93 -3.15 -13.16
N LYS A 53 4.27 -3.05 -12.00
CA LYS A 53 4.80 -2.27 -10.86
C LYS A 53 5.55 -3.15 -9.85
N ASP A 54 6.71 -2.68 -9.37
CA ASP A 54 7.43 -3.33 -8.27
C ASP A 54 6.89 -2.85 -6.91
N GLY A 55 6.01 -3.63 -6.27
CA GLY A 55 5.50 -3.31 -4.93
C GLY A 55 6.02 -4.20 -3.80
N CYS A 56 6.19 -5.50 -4.08
CA CYS A 56 6.68 -6.46 -3.08
C CYS A 56 7.77 -7.37 -3.65
N SER A 57 8.43 -7.02 -4.77
CA SER A 57 9.43 -7.92 -5.35
C SER A 57 10.53 -8.23 -4.33
N PRO A 58 10.99 -9.49 -4.24
CA PRO A 58 10.63 -10.66 -5.06
C PRO A 58 9.60 -11.60 -4.38
N GLN A 59 8.70 -11.09 -3.54
CA GLN A 59 7.78 -11.92 -2.74
C GLN A 59 6.64 -12.56 -3.55
N GLY A 60 6.22 -11.94 -4.65
CA GLY A 60 5.13 -12.45 -5.50
C GLY A 60 3.73 -12.41 -4.87
N GLN A 61 3.49 -11.50 -3.93
CA GLN A 61 2.29 -11.52 -3.07
C GLN A 61 1.26 -10.41 -3.33
N CYS A 62 1.66 -9.24 -3.82
CA CYS A 62 0.75 -8.09 -4.02
C CYS A 62 0.02 -8.09 -5.38
N GLY A 63 0.55 -8.79 -6.39
CA GLY A 63 -0.03 -8.83 -7.74
C GLY A 63 0.21 -7.60 -8.61
N CYS A 64 0.88 -6.53 -8.14
CA CYS A 64 1.07 -5.29 -8.90
C CYS A 64 1.89 -5.48 -10.20
N CYS A 65 2.78 -6.47 -10.24
CA CYS A 65 3.62 -6.77 -11.40
C CYS A 65 2.98 -7.80 -12.36
N THR A 66 1.66 -7.95 -12.35
CA THR A 66 0.96 -8.94 -13.18
C THR A 66 1.04 -8.57 -14.66
N VAL A 67 1.43 -9.55 -15.49
CA VAL A 67 1.43 -9.51 -16.97
C VAL A 67 0.67 -10.72 -17.50
N LEU A 68 0.32 -10.73 -18.79
CA LEU A 68 -0.10 -11.97 -19.45
C LEU A 68 1.11 -12.68 -20.04
N VAL A 69 1.17 -14.00 -19.88
CA VAL A 69 2.09 -14.87 -20.62
C VAL A 69 1.23 -15.84 -21.41
N ASP A 70 1.25 -15.72 -22.73
CA ASP A 70 0.34 -16.39 -23.67
C ASP A 70 -1.14 -16.26 -23.24
N GLY A 71 -1.57 -15.03 -22.94
CA GLY A 71 -2.97 -14.73 -22.56
C GLY A 71 -3.38 -15.20 -21.15
N ALA A 72 -2.44 -15.68 -20.32
CA ALA A 72 -2.71 -16.08 -18.94
C ALA A 72 -1.99 -15.18 -17.92
N PRO A 73 -2.67 -14.69 -16.86
CA PRO A 73 -2.05 -13.79 -15.89
C PRO A 73 -0.95 -14.46 -15.08
N ARG A 74 0.21 -13.79 -14.97
CA ARG A 74 1.39 -14.24 -14.23
C ARG A 74 2.05 -13.08 -13.49
N VAL A 75 2.48 -13.36 -12.27
CA VAL A 75 3.26 -12.43 -11.43
C VAL A 75 4.72 -12.45 -11.89
N SER A 76 5.19 -11.35 -12.48
CA SER A 76 6.51 -11.31 -13.14
C SER A 76 7.71 -11.30 -12.18
N CYS A 77 7.59 -10.80 -10.95
CA CYS A 77 8.72 -10.68 -10.01
C CYS A 77 9.25 -12.02 -9.47
N VAL A 78 8.45 -13.08 -9.53
CA VAL A 78 8.85 -14.45 -9.14
C VAL A 78 8.97 -15.40 -10.33
N THR A 79 8.79 -14.89 -11.55
CA THR A 79 8.88 -15.67 -12.78
C THR A 79 10.29 -15.52 -13.35
N PRO A 80 11.14 -16.56 -13.35
CA PRO A 80 12.43 -16.49 -14.02
C PRO A 80 12.25 -16.31 -15.52
N VAL A 81 12.95 -15.36 -16.14
CA VAL A 81 12.77 -15.03 -17.56
C VAL A 81 13.00 -16.23 -18.48
N ARG A 82 13.96 -17.10 -18.16
CA ARG A 82 14.22 -18.36 -18.89
C ARG A 82 13.00 -19.30 -19.00
N ARG A 83 12.04 -19.23 -18.06
CA ARG A 83 10.82 -20.04 -18.11
C ARG A 83 9.78 -19.53 -19.10
N VAL A 84 9.99 -18.32 -19.63
CA VAL A 84 9.12 -17.69 -20.63
C VAL A 84 9.84 -17.39 -21.93
N ALA A 85 11.03 -17.96 -22.13
CA ALA A 85 11.75 -17.87 -23.39
C ALA A 85 10.88 -18.36 -24.57
N GLY A 86 10.85 -17.57 -25.65
CA GLY A 86 10.07 -17.80 -26.86
C GLY A 86 8.57 -17.54 -26.73
N ARG A 87 8.09 -17.07 -25.57
CA ARG A 87 6.65 -16.86 -25.32
C ARG A 87 6.24 -15.41 -25.55
N SER A 88 4.92 -15.18 -25.63
CA SER A 88 4.34 -13.85 -25.74
C SER A 88 4.01 -13.28 -24.36
N ILE A 89 4.45 -12.06 -24.11
CA ILE A 89 4.22 -11.30 -22.88
C ILE A 89 3.41 -10.05 -23.25
N THR A 90 2.29 -9.85 -22.56
CA THR A 90 1.47 -8.64 -22.70
C THR A 90 1.42 -7.89 -21.38
N THR A 91 1.90 -6.65 -21.38
CA THR A 91 1.79 -5.71 -20.27
C THR A 91 0.48 -4.91 -20.37
N VAL A 92 0.23 -4.00 -19.43
CA VAL A 92 -0.93 -3.10 -19.52
C VAL A 92 -0.87 -2.22 -20.79
N ASP A 93 0.33 -1.83 -21.21
CA ASP A 93 0.54 -0.99 -22.39
C ASP A 93 0.41 -1.79 -23.71
N GLY A 94 0.48 -3.11 -23.65
CA GLY A 94 0.26 -4.01 -24.79
C GLY A 94 -1.16 -4.54 -24.95
N LEU A 95 -2.10 -4.13 -24.07
CA LEU A 95 -3.51 -4.44 -24.27
C LEU A 95 -4.05 -3.71 -25.50
N GLU A 96 -5.06 -4.29 -26.15
CA GLU A 96 -5.78 -3.61 -27.24
C GLU A 96 -6.26 -2.22 -26.76
N PRO A 97 -6.01 -1.13 -27.50
CA PRO A 97 -6.27 0.23 -27.03
C PRO A 97 -7.70 0.44 -26.52
N ALA A 98 -8.70 -0.07 -27.25
CA ALA A 98 -10.10 0.02 -26.84
C ALA A 98 -10.41 -0.76 -25.55
N VAL A 99 -9.69 -1.85 -25.27
CA VAL A 99 -9.84 -2.61 -24.02
C VAL A 99 -9.20 -1.83 -22.86
N ALA A 100 -8.02 -1.27 -23.06
CA ALA A 100 -7.33 -0.46 -22.07
C ALA A 100 -8.15 0.79 -21.69
N GLU A 101 -8.70 1.49 -22.69
CA GLU A 101 -9.55 2.68 -22.52
C GLU A 101 -10.80 2.36 -21.70
N ARG A 102 -11.58 1.32 -22.07
CA ARG A 102 -12.77 0.92 -21.30
C ARG A 102 -12.48 0.62 -19.83
N TRP A 103 -11.40 -0.11 -19.56
CA TRP A 103 -10.99 -0.39 -18.18
C TRP A 103 -10.57 0.87 -17.44
N ALA A 104 -9.81 1.74 -18.10
CA ALA A 104 -9.33 2.99 -17.52
C ALA A 104 -10.49 3.92 -17.15
N ASP A 105 -11.46 4.07 -18.05
CA ASP A 105 -12.63 4.91 -17.86
C ASP A 105 -13.54 4.34 -16.76
N ALA A 106 -13.87 3.05 -16.82
CA ALA A 106 -14.73 2.42 -15.81
C ALA A 106 -14.14 2.50 -14.39
N LEU A 107 -12.82 2.32 -14.26
CA LEU A 107 -12.11 2.48 -12.98
C LEU A 107 -12.04 3.95 -12.54
N CYS A 108 -11.90 4.89 -13.46
CA CYS A 108 -11.94 6.32 -13.13
C CYS A 108 -13.33 6.72 -12.63
N ASP A 109 -14.39 6.33 -13.35
CA ASP A 109 -15.78 6.70 -13.09
C ASP A 109 -16.36 6.04 -11.84
N SER A 110 -15.88 4.85 -11.49
CA SER A 110 -16.27 4.17 -10.25
C SER A 110 -15.41 4.61 -9.06
N GLY A 111 -14.31 5.34 -9.29
CA GLY A 111 -13.29 5.60 -8.25
C GLY A 111 -12.52 4.34 -7.86
N GLY A 112 -12.44 3.34 -8.75
CA GLY A 112 -11.70 2.09 -8.62
C GLY A 112 -10.18 2.24 -8.74
N SER A 113 -9.69 3.45 -9.01
CA SER A 113 -8.26 3.78 -9.01
C SER A 113 -7.99 5.07 -8.23
N GLN A 114 -7.64 4.93 -6.94
CA GLN A 114 -7.15 6.04 -6.12
C GLN A 114 -5.66 6.28 -6.40
N CYS A 115 -4.76 5.68 -5.62
CA CYS A 115 -3.32 5.86 -5.83
C CYS A 115 -2.80 5.29 -7.17
N GLY A 116 -3.54 4.36 -7.79
CA GLY A 116 -3.22 3.78 -9.09
C GLY A 116 -2.13 2.70 -9.13
N PHE A 117 -1.43 2.42 -8.03
CA PHE A 117 -0.23 1.57 -8.09
C PHE A 117 -0.53 0.09 -8.35
N CYS A 118 -1.60 -0.46 -7.75
CA CYS A 118 -2.02 -1.84 -8.03
C CYS A 118 -2.78 -1.99 -9.35
N THR A 119 -3.34 -0.88 -9.85
CA THR A 119 -4.36 -0.89 -10.89
C THR A 119 -3.90 -1.52 -12.22
N PRO A 120 -2.68 -1.27 -12.74
CA PRO A 120 -2.22 -1.91 -13.98
C PRO A 120 -2.28 -3.44 -13.95
N GLY A 121 -1.82 -4.05 -12.86
CA GLY A 121 -1.87 -5.49 -12.69
C GLY A 121 -3.30 -6.02 -12.59
N ILE A 122 -4.20 -5.26 -11.96
CA ILE A 122 -5.62 -5.58 -11.85
C ILE A 122 -6.27 -5.50 -13.23
N VAL A 123 -6.04 -4.43 -14.00
CA VAL A 123 -6.56 -4.26 -15.38
C VAL A 123 -6.13 -5.43 -16.26
N VAL A 124 -4.84 -5.78 -16.26
CA VAL A 124 -4.33 -6.92 -17.04
C VAL A 124 -5.06 -8.22 -16.68
N ARG A 125 -5.26 -8.48 -15.38
CA ARG A 125 -5.91 -9.71 -14.93
C ARG A 125 -7.41 -9.73 -15.23
N LEU A 126 -8.11 -8.62 -15.02
CA LEU A 126 -9.56 -8.52 -15.26
C LEU A 126 -9.87 -8.47 -16.76
N ALA A 127 -9.03 -7.85 -17.59
CA ALA A 127 -9.18 -7.89 -19.05
C ALA A 127 -9.14 -9.32 -19.59
N ALA A 128 -8.14 -10.11 -19.16
CA ALA A 128 -8.03 -11.52 -19.54
C ALA A 128 -9.16 -12.40 -18.99
N LEU A 129 -9.76 -12.03 -17.85
CA LEU A 129 -10.96 -12.68 -17.32
C LEU A 129 -12.19 -12.32 -18.14
N ARG A 130 -12.38 -11.04 -18.47
CA ARG A 130 -13.54 -10.51 -19.20
C ARG A 130 -13.68 -11.15 -20.57
N GLU A 131 -12.57 -11.34 -21.29
CA GLU A 131 -12.54 -12.02 -22.60
C GLU A 131 -13.13 -13.45 -22.55
N LYS A 132 -13.00 -14.13 -21.40
CA LYS A 132 -13.44 -15.52 -21.21
C LYS A 132 -14.78 -15.61 -20.46
N THR A 133 -15.39 -14.48 -20.12
CA THR A 133 -16.59 -14.45 -19.27
C THR A 133 -17.85 -14.43 -20.12
N ALA A 134 -18.67 -15.47 -19.98
CA ALA A 134 -19.96 -15.57 -20.67
C ALA A 134 -21.04 -14.70 -20.02
N ASP A 135 -21.05 -14.61 -18.69
CA ASP A 135 -22.00 -13.82 -17.90
C ASP A 135 -21.24 -12.91 -16.93
N PRO A 136 -21.11 -11.60 -17.23
CA PRO A 136 -20.38 -10.67 -16.39
C PRO A 136 -21.08 -10.34 -15.08
N THR A 137 -22.35 -10.69 -14.90
CA THR A 137 -23.09 -10.39 -13.66
C THR A 137 -22.72 -11.34 -12.51
N GLN A 138 -22.00 -12.43 -12.81
CA GLN A 138 -21.51 -13.35 -11.79
C GLN A 138 -20.19 -12.88 -11.22
N HIS A 139 -20.19 -12.38 -9.97
CA HIS A 139 -18.99 -11.84 -9.33
C HIS A 139 -18.02 -12.89 -8.78
N GLY A 140 -18.43 -14.15 -8.60
CA GLY A 140 -17.55 -15.20 -8.05
C GLY A 140 -16.19 -15.37 -8.76
N PRO A 141 -16.12 -15.38 -10.12
CA PRO A 141 -14.85 -15.32 -10.85
C PRO A 141 -14.04 -14.04 -10.61
N VAL A 142 -14.69 -12.87 -10.50
CA VAL A 142 -14.05 -11.57 -10.25
C VAL A 142 -13.41 -11.57 -8.88
N ASP A 143 -14.14 -12.04 -7.86
CA ASP A 143 -13.63 -12.18 -6.49
C ASP A 143 -12.38 -13.05 -6.45
N ARG A 144 -12.42 -14.24 -7.07
CA ARG A 144 -11.27 -15.14 -7.17
C ARG A 144 -10.11 -14.52 -7.94
N ALA A 145 -10.38 -13.68 -8.93
CA ALA A 145 -9.32 -12.97 -9.63
C ALA A 145 -8.66 -11.92 -8.71
N LEU A 146 -9.45 -11.14 -7.97
CA LEU A 146 -8.96 -10.10 -7.07
C LEU A 146 -8.21 -10.65 -5.85
N GLN A 147 -8.48 -11.89 -5.42
CA GLN A 147 -7.70 -12.56 -4.35
C GLN A 147 -6.19 -12.61 -4.63
N ALA A 148 -5.77 -12.62 -5.90
CA ALA A 148 -4.35 -12.60 -6.28
C ALA A 148 -3.68 -11.23 -6.11
N HIS A 149 -4.48 -10.19 -5.84
CA HIS A 149 -4.02 -8.82 -5.67
C HIS A 149 -4.12 -8.37 -4.22
N LEU A 150 -3.41 -7.30 -3.89
CA LEU A 150 -3.63 -6.48 -2.71
C LEU A 150 -3.98 -5.07 -3.19
N CYS A 151 -4.97 -4.45 -2.58
CA CYS A 151 -5.30 -3.04 -2.73
C CYS A 151 -5.52 -2.49 -1.33
N ARG A 152 -4.81 -1.41 -0.98
CA ARG A 152 -4.94 -0.76 0.32
C ARG A 152 -5.93 0.41 0.33
N CYS A 153 -6.29 0.90 -0.85
CA CYS A 153 -6.97 2.19 -1.02
C CYS A 153 -8.48 2.06 -1.21
N THR A 154 -8.94 1.14 -2.06
CA THR A 154 -10.30 1.22 -2.64
C THR A 154 -11.36 0.44 -1.88
N GLY A 155 -10.96 -0.40 -0.91
CA GLY A 155 -11.87 -1.36 -0.28
C GLY A 155 -12.48 -2.39 -1.23
N TRP A 156 -11.87 -2.58 -2.42
CA TRP A 156 -12.29 -3.52 -3.47
C TRP A 156 -13.62 -3.22 -4.16
N GLN A 157 -14.60 -2.68 -3.46
CA GLN A 157 -15.96 -2.46 -3.96
C GLN A 157 -15.99 -1.61 -5.24
N THR A 158 -15.27 -0.49 -5.29
CA THR A 158 -15.24 0.37 -6.48
C THR A 158 -14.53 -0.26 -7.68
N ILE A 159 -13.72 -1.30 -7.47
CA ILE A 159 -13.11 -2.09 -8.55
C ILE A 159 -14.13 -3.09 -9.12
N VAL A 160 -15.00 -3.65 -8.27
CA VAL A 160 -16.11 -4.51 -8.69
C VAL A 160 -17.18 -3.70 -9.41
N GLU A 161 -17.49 -2.49 -8.93
CA GLU A 161 -18.38 -1.55 -9.63
C GLU A 161 -17.85 -1.22 -11.04
N ALA A 162 -16.54 -1.00 -11.20
CA ALA A 162 -15.93 -0.80 -12.51
C ALA A 162 -16.08 -2.02 -13.45
N TRP A 163 -16.08 -3.23 -12.90
CA TRP A 163 -16.35 -4.44 -13.68
C TRP A 163 -17.80 -4.49 -14.19
N ASP A 164 -18.76 -4.06 -13.36
CA ASP A 164 -20.18 -4.01 -13.72
C ASP A 164 -20.48 -2.91 -14.74
N HIS A 165 -19.78 -1.78 -14.64
CA HIS A 165 -19.97 -0.61 -15.48
C HIS A 165 -18.98 -0.51 -16.65
N LEU A 166 -18.25 -1.58 -16.97
CA LEU A 166 -17.20 -1.58 -17.98
C LEU A 166 -17.65 -1.05 -19.37
N ASP A 167 -18.91 -1.33 -19.72
CA ASP A 167 -19.50 -0.97 -21.00
C ASP A 167 -20.52 0.20 -20.87
N ALA A 168 -20.57 0.85 -19.71
CA ALA A 168 -21.40 2.02 -19.49
C ALA A 168 -20.82 3.27 -20.19
N PRO A 169 -21.65 4.25 -20.57
CA PRO A 169 -21.16 5.53 -21.07
C PRO A 169 -20.30 6.23 -20.02
N VAL A 170 -19.17 6.80 -20.46
CA VAL A 170 -18.27 7.58 -19.61
C VAL A 170 -19.00 8.82 -19.11
N ALA A 171 -18.94 9.08 -17.81
CA ALA A 171 -19.54 10.25 -17.21
C ALA A 171 -18.67 11.49 -17.46
N GLU A 172 -19.29 12.62 -17.85
CA GLU A 172 -18.58 13.89 -17.90
C GLU A 172 -18.29 14.37 -16.47
N ARG A 173 -17.00 14.48 -16.12
CA ARG A 173 -16.53 14.85 -14.77
C ARG A 173 -15.39 15.86 -14.84
N ASP A 174 -15.36 16.78 -13.89
CA ASP A 174 -14.23 17.68 -13.68
C ASP A 174 -13.09 16.94 -12.96
N LEU A 175 -12.13 16.43 -13.74
CA LEU A 175 -10.99 15.68 -13.22
C LEU A 175 -10.00 16.55 -12.42
N GLU A 176 -10.00 17.88 -12.61
CA GLU A 176 -9.20 18.79 -11.81
C GLU A 176 -9.80 18.94 -10.40
N ALA A 177 -11.11 19.14 -10.31
CA ALA A 177 -11.84 19.11 -9.05
C ALA A 177 -11.71 17.75 -8.35
N ALA A 178 -11.79 16.65 -9.11
CA ALA A 178 -11.56 15.30 -8.60
C ALA A 178 -10.15 15.11 -8.02
N SER A 179 -9.12 15.62 -8.70
CA SER A 179 -7.73 15.59 -8.23
C SER A 179 -7.52 16.43 -6.97
N ARG A 180 -8.16 17.60 -6.88
CA ARG A 180 -8.18 18.43 -5.66
C ARG A 180 -8.86 17.69 -4.51
N ARG A 181 -10.00 17.05 -4.75
CA ARG A 181 -10.69 16.23 -3.74
C ARG A 181 -9.81 15.09 -3.23
N ALA A 182 -9.16 14.36 -4.15
CA ALA A 182 -8.26 13.26 -3.82
C ALA A 182 -7.06 13.75 -3.00
N THR A 183 -6.50 14.92 -3.34
CA THR A 183 -5.38 15.53 -2.62
C THR A 183 -5.73 15.84 -1.16
N ILE A 184 -6.94 16.39 -0.91
CA ILE A 184 -7.40 16.68 0.44
C ILE A 184 -7.63 15.38 1.23
N GLU A 185 -8.22 14.35 0.62
CA GLU A 185 -8.45 13.05 1.30
C GLU A 185 -7.16 12.27 1.56
N GLY A 186 -6.20 12.33 0.63
CA GLY A 186 -4.91 11.64 0.69
C GLY A 186 -3.83 12.38 1.47
N ARG A 187 -4.06 13.63 1.90
CA ARG A 187 -3.09 14.54 2.57
C ARG A 187 -1.76 14.67 1.82
N SER A 188 -1.78 14.45 0.51
CA SER A 188 -0.63 14.47 -0.38
C SER A 188 -1.12 14.78 -1.79
N PRO A 189 -0.27 15.32 -2.68
CA PRO A 189 -0.65 15.52 -4.08
C PRO A 189 -1.20 14.24 -4.69
N GLN A 190 -2.33 14.35 -5.38
CA GLN A 190 -2.98 13.25 -6.11
C GLN A 190 -3.51 13.76 -7.44
N VAL A 191 -3.52 12.87 -8.44
CA VAL A 191 -4.10 13.07 -9.76
C VAL A 191 -5.18 12.01 -9.97
N VAL A 192 -6.32 12.41 -10.52
CA VAL A 192 -7.42 11.53 -10.90
C VAL A 192 -7.58 11.57 -12.42
N GLY A 193 -7.68 10.39 -13.03
CA GLY A 193 -7.98 10.25 -14.45
C GLY A 193 -7.71 8.85 -14.98
N PRO A 194 -8.20 8.52 -16.20
CA PRO A 194 -8.04 7.18 -16.79
C PRO A 194 -6.57 6.73 -16.89
N GLN A 195 -5.65 7.66 -17.18
CA GLN A 195 -4.21 7.38 -17.26
C GLN A 195 -3.62 6.81 -15.97
N VAL A 196 -4.18 7.15 -14.81
CA VAL A 196 -3.72 6.65 -13.51
C VAL A 196 -4.02 5.15 -13.38
N ALA A 197 -5.17 4.70 -13.87
CA ALA A 197 -5.54 3.28 -13.88
C ALA A 197 -4.59 2.43 -14.75
N LEU A 198 -4.05 3.04 -15.81
CA LEU A 198 -3.04 2.44 -16.70
C LEU A 198 -1.60 2.59 -16.16
N GLY A 199 -1.44 3.08 -14.92
CA GLY A 199 -0.13 3.12 -14.26
C GLY A 199 0.70 4.35 -14.59
N ARG A 200 0.09 5.39 -15.15
CA ARG A 200 0.74 6.68 -15.48
C ARG A 200 0.47 7.72 -14.40
N GLY A 201 0.59 7.30 -13.14
CA GLY A 201 0.33 8.12 -11.95
C GLY A 201 1.53 8.93 -11.44
N GLY A 202 2.65 8.98 -12.17
CA GLY A 202 3.80 9.79 -11.75
C GLY A 202 4.76 9.13 -10.75
N PHE A 203 4.67 7.81 -10.53
CA PHE A 203 5.48 7.10 -9.54
C PHE A 203 7.00 7.31 -9.75
N ALA A 204 7.73 7.60 -8.68
CA ALA A 204 9.09 8.15 -8.79
C ALA A 204 10.05 7.23 -9.58
N ASP A 205 10.09 5.94 -9.26
CA ASP A 205 10.97 4.97 -9.94
C ASP A 205 10.61 4.76 -11.42
N ASP A 206 9.37 4.99 -11.82
CA ASP A 206 8.95 4.84 -13.22
C ASP A 206 9.54 5.94 -14.12
N HIS A 207 9.87 7.11 -13.56
CA HIS A 207 10.38 8.27 -14.28
C HIS A 207 11.87 8.52 -14.09
N ALA A 208 12.58 7.63 -13.39
CA ALA A 208 14.02 7.73 -13.23
C ALA A 208 14.73 7.65 -14.60
N PRO A 209 15.81 8.43 -14.83
CA PRO A 209 16.62 8.34 -16.03
C PRO A 209 17.12 6.90 -16.27
N SER A 210 17.14 6.46 -17.53
CA SER A 210 17.55 5.09 -17.89
C SER A 210 19.01 4.78 -17.59
N ASP A 211 19.86 5.81 -17.47
CA ASP A 211 21.27 5.74 -17.12
C ASP A 211 21.53 5.87 -15.61
N ALA A 212 20.48 5.91 -14.77
CA ALA A 212 20.60 6.10 -13.33
C ALA A 212 21.22 4.88 -12.63
N LEU A 213 22.18 5.14 -11.74
CA LEU A 213 22.64 4.15 -10.77
C LEU A 213 21.54 3.82 -9.76
N VAL A 214 21.60 2.64 -9.16
CA VAL A 214 20.65 2.17 -8.15
C VAL A 214 21.27 2.18 -6.78
N ALA A 215 20.62 2.85 -5.83
CA ALA A 215 20.99 2.87 -4.42
C ALA A 215 19.93 2.15 -3.58
N VAL A 216 20.37 1.25 -2.69
CA VAL A 216 19.52 0.58 -1.69
C VAL A 216 20.15 0.70 -0.30
N PRO A 217 19.36 0.67 0.79
CA PRO A 217 19.92 0.74 2.14
C PRO A 217 20.88 -0.41 2.41
N ASP A 218 22.00 -0.17 3.08
CA ASP A 218 22.99 -1.20 3.44
C ASP A 218 22.67 -1.95 4.75
N GLY A 219 21.65 -1.49 5.50
CA GLY A 219 21.26 -2.04 6.81
C GLY A 219 22.06 -1.50 8.00
N ALA A 220 23.04 -0.62 7.77
CA ALA A 220 23.89 0.02 8.77
C ALA A 220 23.76 1.56 8.75
N GLY A 221 22.69 2.09 8.15
CA GLY A 221 22.43 3.53 8.02
C GLY A 221 23.09 4.19 6.80
N GLY A 222 23.66 3.40 5.88
CA GLY A 222 24.25 3.85 4.63
C GLY A 222 23.54 3.29 3.40
N TRP A 223 24.23 3.41 2.26
CA TRP A 223 23.70 3.06 0.94
C TRP A 223 24.72 2.24 0.16
N VAL A 224 24.24 1.17 -0.47
CA VAL A 224 24.98 0.47 -1.53
C VAL A 224 24.51 1.00 -2.87
N VAL A 225 25.45 1.41 -3.72
CA VAL A 225 25.20 1.93 -5.06
C VAL A 225 25.79 0.99 -6.11
N ALA A 226 25.00 0.63 -7.14
CA ALA A 226 25.42 -0.24 -8.24
C ALA A 226 24.75 0.15 -9.57
N GLU A 227 25.14 -0.50 -10.68
CA GLU A 227 24.53 -0.27 -12.00
C GLU A 227 23.12 -0.86 -12.07
N THR A 228 22.88 -1.97 -11.38
CA THR A 228 21.57 -2.65 -11.39
C THR A 228 21.01 -2.84 -9.97
N ILE A 229 19.69 -2.95 -9.87
CA ILE A 229 19.01 -3.25 -8.59
C ILE A 229 19.44 -4.60 -8.02
N VAL A 230 19.75 -5.58 -8.88
CA VAL A 230 20.19 -6.91 -8.45
C VAL A 230 21.58 -6.85 -7.82
N GLU A 231 22.51 -6.14 -8.45
CA GLU A 231 23.85 -5.92 -7.90
C GLU A 231 23.79 -5.15 -6.59
N ALA A 232 22.99 -4.07 -6.54
CA ALA A 232 22.82 -3.27 -5.34
C ALA A 232 22.25 -4.11 -4.18
N ARG A 233 21.17 -4.87 -4.42
CA ARG A 233 20.57 -5.78 -3.42
C ARG A 233 21.53 -6.87 -2.97
N ARG A 234 22.28 -7.48 -3.90
CA ARG A 234 23.28 -8.52 -3.57
C ARG A 234 24.40 -7.95 -2.70
N ALA A 235 24.94 -6.80 -3.07
CA ALA A 235 26.02 -6.16 -2.33
C ALA A 235 25.56 -5.65 -0.95
N ALA A 236 24.31 -5.21 -0.82
CA ALA A 236 23.68 -4.89 0.47
C ALA A 236 23.27 -6.14 1.29
N GLY A 237 23.50 -7.36 0.79
CA GLY A 237 23.11 -8.59 1.49
C GLY A 237 21.60 -8.73 1.68
N LYS A 238 20.78 -8.13 0.80
CA LYS A 238 19.31 -8.18 0.91
C LYS A 238 18.83 -9.63 0.75
N VAL A 239 18.03 -10.06 1.71
CA VAL A 239 17.35 -11.36 1.69
C VAL A 239 15.85 -11.09 1.70
N GLN A 240 15.12 -11.82 0.86
CA GLN A 240 13.67 -11.74 0.85
C GLN A 240 13.10 -12.09 2.23
N GLY A 241 12.26 -11.21 2.75
CA GLY A 241 11.54 -11.38 4.00
C GLY A 241 10.63 -12.61 3.96
N ARG A 242 10.38 -13.16 5.15
CA ARG A 242 9.45 -14.28 5.34
C ARG A 242 8.35 -13.87 6.30
N ARG A 243 7.23 -14.58 6.20
CA ARG A 243 6.16 -14.51 7.21
C ARG A 243 6.63 -15.24 8.46
N THR A 244 6.40 -14.65 9.63
CA THR A 244 6.63 -15.35 10.89
C THR A 244 5.44 -16.24 11.27
N THR A 245 5.71 -17.26 12.07
CA THR A 245 4.68 -18.08 12.73
C THR A 245 4.41 -17.61 14.16
N ALA A 246 5.16 -16.62 14.65
CA ALA A 246 4.92 -16.01 15.94
C ALA A 246 3.59 -15.24 15.93
N THR A 247 2.93 -15.22 17.08
CA THR A 247 1.70 -14.46 17.27
C THR A 247 2.07 -13.03 17.64
N SER A 248 1.38 -12.05 17.03
CA SER A 248 1.49 -10.66 17.45
C SER A 248 0.81 -10.46 18.79
N GLU A 249 1.48 -9.79 19.73
CA GLU A 249 0.95 -9.45 21.04
C GLU A 249 1.00 -7.93 21.23
N PRO A 250 -0.03 -7.30 21.84
CA PRO A 250 0.02 -5.88 22.17
C PRO A 250 1.20 -5.58 23.12
N PRO A 251 2.09 -4.62 22.78
CA PRO A 251 3.32 -4.40 23.53
C PRO A 251 3.13 -3.60 24.83
N LEU A 252 1.96 -2.97 25.00
CA LEU A 252 1.64 -2.16 26.18
C LEU A 252 0.72 -2.90 27.13
N ALA A 253 1.04 -2.81 28.43
CA ALA A 253 0.17 -3.29 29.49
C ALA A 253 -1.02 -2.35 29.71
N LEU A 254 -2.17 -2.93 30.07
CA LEU A 254 -3.34 -2.16 30.49
C LEU A 254 -3.03 -1.30 31.73
N PRO A 255 -3.56 -0.08 31.82
CA PRO A 255 -3.50 0.69 33.06
C PRO A 255 -4.32 0.02 34.18
N ASP A 256 -3.87 0.15 35.42
CA ASP A 256 -4.62 -0.31 36.59
C ASP A 256 -5.89 0.53 36.80
N GLY A 257 -7.03 -0.12 37.02
CA GLY A 257 -8.27 0.55 37.42
C GLY A 257 -9.53 -0.27 37.15
N ASP A 258 -10.64 0.20 37.72
CA ASP A 258 -11.97 -0.35 37.45
C ASP A 258 -12.53 0.29 36.18
N TRP A 259 -12.39 -0.42 35.07
CA TRP A 259 -12.78 0.04 33.73
C TRP A 259 -14.09 -0.60 33.28
N VAL A 260 -14.93 0.19 32.58
CA VAL A 260 -16.10 -0.37 31.87
C VAL A 260 -15.71 -1.00 30.53
N ALA A 261 -14.61 -0.53 29.95
CA ALA A 261 -13.99 -1.12 28.77
C ALA A 261 -12.48 -0.85 28.78
N THR A 262 -11.74 -1.77 28.17
CA THR A 262 -10.29 -1.66 27.96
C THR A 262 -9.95 -1.93 26.51
N LEU A 263 -8.86 -1.34 26.03
CA LEU A 263 -8.36 -1.50 24.67
C LEU A 263 -6.84 -1.67 24.69
N ARG A 264 -6.31 -2.64 23.97
CA ARG A 264 -4.90 -2.77 23.60
C ARG A 264 -4.78 -2.99 22.11
N THR A 265 -3.87 -2.27 21.46
CA THR A 265 -3.58 -2.41 20.04
C THR A 265 -2.17 -2.94 19.83
N SER A 266 -2.03 -3.80 18.82
CA SER A 266 -0.73 -4.27 18.35
C SER A 266 -0.08 -3.25 17.41
N TRP A 267 1.16 -3.49 17.02
CA TRP A 267 1.81 -2.74 15.94
C TRP A 267 1.05 -2.94 14.63
N VAL A 268 0.79 -1.85 13.89
CA VAL A 268 0.10 -1.92 12.59
C VAL A 268 0.92 -1.23 11.51
N GLU A 269 1.10 -1.94 10.40
CA GLU A 269 1.82 -1.48 9.21
C GLU A 269 0.87 -0.73 8.26
N PRO A 270 1.22 0.49 7.80
CA PRO A 270 0.41 1.25 6.84
C PRO A 270 0.13 0.50 5.52
N ALA A 271 1.04 -0.40 5.13
CA ALA A 271 0.86 -1.38 4.05
C ALA A 271 0.62 -0.75 2.67
N TYR A 272 1.14 0.45 2.41
CA TYR A 272 1.12 1.04 1.08
C TYR A 272 1.93 0.18 0.09
N LEU A 273 1.47 0.10 -1.16
CA LEU A 273 2.03 -0.83 -2.16
C LEU A 273 3.29 -0.31 -2.85
N GLU A 274 3.36 0.99 -3.12
CA GLU A 274 4.55 1.64 -3.67
C GLU A 274 5.54 1.89 -2.54
N THR A 275 6.61 1.09 -2.46
CA THR A 275 7.68 1.32 -1.48
C THR A 275 8.36 2.66 -1.72
N ASP A 276 9.01 3.20 -0.70
CA ASP A 276 9.65 4.51 -0.75
C ASP A 276 10.72 4.52 -1.86
N ALA A 277 10.60 5.52 -2.74
CA ALA A 277 11.46 5.70 -3.88
C ALA A 277 11.63 7.18 -4.21
N SER A 278 12.84 7.56 -4.59
CA SER A 278 13.17 8.88 -5.15
C SER A 278 14.33 8.74 -6.11
N TRP A 279 14.57 9.76 -6.94
CA TRP A 279 15.77 9.83 -7.77
C TRP A 279 16.18 11.29 -8.00
N CYS A 280 17.43 11.52 -8.35
CA CYS A 280 17.92 12.85 -8.65
C CYS A 280 18.98 12.83 -9.77
N ARG A 281 19.10 13.92 -10.53
CA ARG A 281 20.25 14.21 -11.39
C ARG A 281 21.30 15.00 -10.61
N PRO A 282 22.59 14.92 -10.98
CA PRO A 282 23.61 15.77 -10.37
C PRO A 282 23.24 17.27 -10.49
N GLY A 283 23.28 18.00 -9.39
CA GLY A 283 22.90 19.41 -9.30
C GLY A 283 21.41 19.70 -9.52
N GLY A 284 20.55 18.68 -9.54
CA GLY A 284 19.11 18.82 -9.75
C GLY A 284 18.29 18.78 -8.46
N GLU A 285 16.98 18.92 -8.62
CA GLU A 285 16.01 18.66 -7.54
C GLU A 285 15.59 17.19 -7.55
N PRO A 286 15.45 16.54 -6.38
CA PRO A 286 15.03 15.16 -6.30
C PRO A 286 13.54 15.00 -6.61
N ALA A 287 13.18 13.86 -7.21
CA ALA A 287 11.79 13.50 -7.47
C ALA A 287 11.03 13.25 -6.15
N PRO A 288 9.79 13.76 -6.00
CA PRO A 288 9.01 13.59 -4.78
C PRO A 288 8.53 12.15 -4.59
N LEU A 289 8.37 11.72 -3.33
CA LEU A 289 7.92 10.36 -2.96
C LEU A 289 6.42 10.12 -3.18
N THR A 290 5.64 11.19 -3.20
CA THR A 290 4.17 11.16 -3.13
C THR A 290 3.57 11.81 -4.37
N ALA A 291 3.96 11.34 -5.57
CA ALA A 291 3.32 11.79 -6.80
C ALA A 291 1.83 11.44 -6.77
N ASN A 292 1.51 10.14 -6.73
CA ASN A 292 0.14 9.65 -6.54
C ASN A 292 0.05 8.40 -5.66
N GLY A 293 1.17 7.73 -5.35
CA GLY A 293 1.15 6.53 -4.49
C GLY A 293 0.70 6.84 -3.08
N GLY A 294 -0.26 6.07 -2.57
CA GLY A 294 -0.84 6.28 -1.26
C GLY A 294 0.24 6.17 -0.17
N ALA A 295 0.29 7.15 0.72
CA ALA A 295 1.23 7.16 1.85
C ALA A 295 0.55 6.80 3.17
N PHE A 296 -0.72 7.19 3.35
CA PHE A 296 -1.49 7.03 4.60
C PHE A 296 -0.76 7.59 5.85
N GLY A 297 0.14 8.56 5.65
CA GLY A 297 1.02 9.14 6.68
C GLY A 297 2.36 8.41 6.89
N GLY A 298 2.66 7.37 6.08
CA GLY A 298 3.74 6.43 6.34
C GLY A 298 5.00 6.53 5.47
N LYS A 299 5.10 7.51 4.58
CA LYS A 299 6.28 7.69 3.71
C LYS A 299 7.30 8.66 4.30
N HIS A 300 8.59 8.38 4.10
CA HIS A 300 9.70 9.21 4.58
C HIS A 300 10.02 10.36 3.62
N LEU A 301 9.30 11.47 3.76
CA LEU A 301 9.31 12.55 2.79
C LEU A 301 10.67 13.26 2.62
N ASP A 302 11.56 13.19 3.61
CA ASP A 302 12.82 13.95 3.59
C ASP A 302 14.08 13.10 3.32
N GLU A 303 14.13 11.86 3.79
CA GLU A 303 15.37 11.07 3.80
C GLU A 303 15.79 10.62 2.39
N LEU A 304 14.88 10.00 1.64
CA LEU A 304 15.20 9.45 0.32
C LEU A 304 15.50 10.53 -0.73
N PRO A 305 14.77 11.65 -0.81
CA PRO A 305 15.10 12.72 -1.75
C PRO A 305 16.48 13.31 -1.47
N ARG A 306 16.80 13.50 -0.19
CA ARG A 306 18.12 13.97 0.23
C ARG A 306 19.21 12.97 -0.16
N ALA A 307 19.02 11.69 0.13
CA ALA A 307 19.97 10.64 -0.27
C ALA A 307 20.16 10.59 -1.79
N ALA A 308 19.08 10.70 -2.57
CA ALA A 308 19.15 10.68 -4.02
C ALA A 308 19.99 11.83 -4.57
N ARG A 309 19.81 13.04 -4.04
CA ARG A 309 20.63 14.21 -4.41
C ARG A 309 22.10 14.03 -4.01
N GLU A 310 22.36 13.71 -2.75
CA GLU A 310 23.72 13.54 -2.23
C GLU A 310 24.52 12.47 -2.99
N LEU A 311 23.87 11.36 -3.34
CA LEU A 311 24.50 10.29 -4.12
C LEU A 311 24.69 10.69 -5.59
N ALA A 312 23.71 11.36 -6.20
CA ALA A 312 23.83 11.82 -7.59
C ALA A 312 25.00 12.79 -7.76
N ASP A 313 25.13 13.76 -6.85
CA ASP A 313 26.24 14.72 -6.85
C ASP A 313 27.60 14.02 -6.65
N ARG A 314 27.66 13.06 -5.73
CA ARG A 314 28.88 12.28 -5.45
C ARG A 314 29.33 11.44 -6.65
N HIS A 315 28.39 10.81 -7.35
CA HIS A 315 28.69 9.91 -8.46
C HIS A 315 28.75 10.61 -9.82
N GLY A 316 28.33 11.88 -9.92
CA GLY A 316 28.28 12.61 -11.19
C GLY A 316 27.32 11.99 -12.22
N ARG A 317 26.37 11.16 -11.76
CA ARG A 317 25.36 10.47 -12.57
C ARG A 317 24.01 10.51 -11.86
N PRO A 318 22.89 10.35 -12.57
CA PRO A 318 21.61 10.20 -11.90
C PRO A 318 21.64 8.98 -10.96
N VAL A 319 20.99 9.09 -9.80
CA VAL A 319 20.86 7.99 -8.83
C VAL A 319 19.39 7.87 -8.45
N ARG A 320 18.86 6.65 -8.56
CA ARG A 320 17.56 6.27 -7.97
C ARG A 320 17.77 5.52 -6.67
N VAL A 321 17.11 5.98 -5.62
CA VAL A 321 17.14 5.46 -4.26
C VAL A 321 15.85 4.67 -4.04
N LEU A 322 15.97 3.39 -3.77
CA LEU A 322 14.85 2.45 -3.71
C LEU A 322 14.87 1.65 -2.42
N TRP A 323 13.79 1.73 -1.65
CA TRP A 323 13.55 0.81 -0.55
C TRP A 323 12.96 -0.51 -1.06
N SER A 324 13.42 -1.63 -0.50
CA SER A 324 12.71 -2.91 -0.61
C SER A 324 11.47 -2.91 0.29
N ARG A 325 10.59 -3.89 0.12
CA ARG A 325 9.44 -4.07 1.03
C ARG A 325 9.91 -4.26 2.47
N GLU A 326 10.99 -5.01 2.66
CA GLU A 326 11.59 -5.26 3.96
C GLU A 326 12.14 -3.98 4.58
N ASP A 327 12.71 -3.08 3.77
CA ASP A 327 13.18 -1.76 4.24
C ASP A 327 12.00 -0.90 4.70
N SER A 328 10.94 -0.77 3.88
CA SER A 328 9.73 -0.04 4.28
C SER A 328 9.11 -0.59 5.57
N VAL A 329 9.15 -1.90 5.80
CA VAL A 329 8.62 -2.49 7.03
C VAL A 329 9.53 -2.23 8.23
N ARG A 330 10.86 -2.31 8.07
CA ARG A 330 11.80 -2.16 9.19
C ARG A 330 11.99 -0.70 9.60
N PHE A 331 12.04 0.19 8.62
CA PHE A 331 12.40 1.59 8.82
C PHE A 331 11.19 2.53 8.72
N GLY A 332 10.12 2.10 8.03
CA GLY A 332 8.86 2.84 7.94
C GLY A 332 8.13 2.95 9.27
N PRO A 333 7.43 4.07 9.53
CA PRO A 333 6.66 4.23 10.75
C PRO A 333 5.48 3.25 10.81
N LYS A 334 5.18 2.80 12.02
CA LYS A 334 3.98 2.03 12.36
C LYS A 334 3.00 2.91 13.13
N ARG A 335 1.73 2.49 13.16
CA ARG A 335 0.76 3.09 14.08
C ARG A 335 1.25 2.86 15.51
N PRO A 336 1.30 3.91 16.36
CA PRO A 336 1.73 3.74 17.74
C PRO A 336 0.75 2.82 18.49
N PRO A 337 1.25 1.73 19.11
CA PRO A 337 0.39 0.89 19.93
C PRO A 337 -0.12 1.65 21.15
N VAL A 338 -1.31 1.27 21.58
CA VAL A 338 -2.06 1.89 22.67
C VAL A 338 -2.51 0.81 23.65
N ALA A 339 -2.55 1.13 24.95
CA ALA A 339 -3.28 0.40 25.96
C ALA A 339 -4.05 1.36 26.85
N GLY A 340 -5.37 1.24 26.94
CA GLY A 340 -6.20 2.18 27.69
C GLY A 340 -7.39 1.54 28.37
N GLY A 341 -7.91 2.27 29.36
CA GLY A 341 -9.10 1.90 30.12
C GLY A 341 -9.96 3.14 30.35
N VAL A 342 -11.28 2.96 30.31
CA VAL A 342 -12.25 4.05 30.42
C VAL A 342 -13.34 3.70 31.44
N ARG A 343 -13.88 4.70 32.11
CA ARG A 343 -15.01 4.60 33.04
C ARG A 343 -16.30 5.08 32.38
N ALA A 344 -17.44 4.78 33.02
CA ALA A 344 -18.76 5.17 32.52
C ALA A 344 -18.94 6.69 32.37
N ASP A 345 -18.22 7.51 33.15
CA ASP A 345 -18.25 8.97 33.03
C ASP A 345 -17.36 9.52 31.90
N GLY A 346 -16.69 8.63 31.15
CA GLY A 346 -15.76 8.97 30.08
C GLY A 346 -14.35 9.36 30.55
N SER A 347 -14.08 9.37 31.86
CA SER A 347 -12.72 9.52 32.39
C SER A 347 -11.93 8.22 32.20
N GLY A 348 -10.62 8.32 32.03
CA GLY A 348 -9.80 7.14 31.81
C GLY A 348 -8.31 7.40 31.74
N VAL A 349 -7.56 6.37 31.38
CA VAL A 349 -6.11 6.43 31.17
C VAL A 349 -5.80 5.78 29.85
N ILE A 350 -4.92 6.40 29.06
CA ILE A 350 -4.41 5.85 27.81
C ILE A 350 -2.89 5.86 27.84
N HIS A 351 -2.29 4.67 27.88
CA HIS A 351 -0.89 4.45 27.61
C HIS A 351 -0.70 4.41 26.08
N ILE A 352 0.26 5.16 25.57
CA ILE A 352 0.59 5.16 24.15
C ILE A 352 2.10 5.10 23.97
N ALA A 353 2.58 4.38 22.96
CA ALA A 353 3.99 4.41 22.61
C ALA A 353 4.41 5.87 22.34
N ARG A 354 5.54 6.28 22.89
CA ARG A 354 6.04 7.65 22.73
C ARG A 354 6.23 7.96 21.25
N THR A 355 5.51 8.97 20.77
CA THR A 355 5.48 9.37 19.37
C THR A 355 5.34 10.89 19.29
N ALA A 356 6.17 11.54 18.48
CA ALA A 356 6.14 12.98 18.33
C ALA A 356 4.72 13.48 17.96
N GLY A 357 4.20 14.43 18.73
CA GLY A 357 2.90 15.08 18.49
C GLY A 357 1.65 14.26 18.90
N VAL A 358 1.78 12.99 19.29
CA VAL A 358 0.61 12.13 19.54
C VAL A 358 -0.20 12.53 20.78
N ALA A 359 0.48 13.02 21.82
CA ALA A 359 -0.18 13.50 23.03
C ALA A 359 -1.07 14.73 22.75
N ASP A 360 -0.63 15.64 21.88
CA ASP A 360 -1.40 16.82 21.48
C ASP A 360 -2.65 16.43 20.69
N VAL A 361 -2.56 15.41 19.83
CA VAL A 361 -3.72 14.84 19.13
C VAL A 361 -4.73 14.28 20.14
N LEU A 362 -4.27 13.47 21.09
CA LEU A 362 -5.11 12.84 22.11
C LEU A 362 -5.80 13.86 23.02
N ALA A 363 -5.07 14.89 23.45
CA ALA A 363 -5.59 15.92 24.35
C ALA A 363 -6.78 16.70 23.73
N LYS A 364 -6.78 16.87 22.40
CA LYS A 364 -7.87 17.55 21.68
C LYS A 364 -9.14 16.70 21.60
N VAL A 365 -8.97 15.41 21.31
CA VAL A 365 -10.09 14.51 20.95
C VAL A 365 -10.66 13.76 22.15
N ALA A 366 -9.90 13.61 23.22
CA ALA A 366 -10.33 12.94 24.45
C ALA A 366 -9.75 13.61 25.71
N PRO A 367 -10.16 14.85 26.02
CA PRO A 367 -9.62 15.62 27.14
C PRO A 367 -9.86 14.99 28.53
N ASN A 368 -10.78 14.02 28.63
CA ASN A 368 -11.07 13.31 29.87
C ASN A 368 -10.17 12.07 30.09
N LEU A 369 -9.35 11.71 29.10
CA LEU A 369 -8.36 10.63 29.23
C LEU A 369 -7.03 11.21 29.68
N THR A 370 -6.45 10.63 30.72
CA THR A 370 -5.07 10.92 31.11
C THR A 370 -4.13 10.20 30.16
N VAL A 371 -3.34 10.94 29.39
CA VAL A 371 -2.35 10.40 28.45
C VAL A 371 -1.04 10.10 29.17
N VAL A 372 -0.54 8.88 29.01
CA VAL A 372 0.77 8.45 29.49
C VAL A 372 1.58 7.94 28.31
N GLU A 373 2.64 8.65 27.97
CA GLU A 373 3.57 8.20 26.92
C GLU A 373 4.58 7.21 27.49
N VAL A 374 4.68 6.04 26.87
CA VAL A 374 5.51 4.92 27.28
C VAL A 374 6.59 4.68 26.25
N ASP A 375 7.84 4.59 26.71
CA ASP A 375 8.96 4.17 25.86
C ASP A 375 8.89 2.65 25.64
N VAL A 376 8.84 2.23 24.37
CA VAL A 376 8.72 0.83 23.96
C VAL A 376 9.77 0.56 22.90
N ASP A 377 10.53 -0.52 23.04
CA ASP A 377 11.41 -1.01 21.98
C ASP A 377 10.57 -1.45 20.78
N GLY A 378 10.83 -0.87 19.62
CA GLY A 378 10.00 -1.11 18.44
C GLY A 378 10.42 -0.34 17.20
N PRO A 379 9.76 -0.60 16.07
CA PRO A 379 9.94 0.19 14.87
C PRO A 379 9.51 1.65 15.10
N PRO A 380 9.95 2.59 14.22
CA PRO A 380 9.51 3.98 14.29
C PRO A 380 7.97 4.09 14.31
N THR A 381 7.46 5.17 14.91
CA THR A 381 6.03 5.48 14.97
C THR A 381 5.75 6.85 14.37
N SER A 382 4.52 7.08 13.92
CA SER A 382 4.09 8.40 13.45
C SER A 382 2.63 8.68 13.82
N ALA A 383 2.38 9.92 14.25
CA ALA A 383 1.04 10.46 14.47
C ALA A 383 0.35 10.90 13.17
N ASP A 384 1.10 11.03 12.07
CA ASP A 384 0.55 11.38 10.75
C ASP A 384 -0.20 10.22 10.09
N LEU A 385 0.00 9.00 10.62
CA LEU A 385 -0.76 7.84 10.18
C LEU A 385 -2.25 8.06 10.44
N ARG A 386 -3.08 7.68 9.46
CA ARG A 386 -4.53 7.94 9.46
C ARG A 386 -5.16 7.76 10.83
N ALA A 387 -5.57 8.86 11.47
CA ALA A 387 -6.21 8.84 12.80
C ALA A 387 -5.44 8.04 13.89
N ALA A 388 -4.10 8.06 13.88
CA ALA A 388 -3.28 7.45 14.91
C ALA A 388 -3.49 8.10 16.28
N GLY A 389 -3.77 7.28 17.30
CA GLY A 389 -4.11 7.73 18.65
C GLY A 389 -5.56 8.22 18.77
N TRP A 390 -6.03 9.00 17.79
CA TRP A 390 -7.39 9.52 17.79
C TRP A 390 -8.45 8.42 17.73
N ALA A 391 -8.30 7.44 16.83
CA ALA A 391 -9.27 6.35 16.69
C ALA A 391 -9.41 5.57 17.99
N GLU A 392 -8.31 5.22 18.63
CA GLU A 392 -8.26 4.44 19.87
C GLU A 392 -8.92 5.20 21.04
N ALA A 393 -8.67 6.51 21.14
CA ALA A 393 -9.33 7.37 22.12
C ALA A 393 -10.83 7.50 21.89
N ALA A 394 -11.26 7.69 20.64
CA ALA A 394 -12.67 7.77 20.28
C ALA A 394 -13.40 6.45 20.55
N MET A 395 -12.76 5.31 20.24
CA MET A 395 -13.28 3.99 20.56
C MET A 395 -13.56 3.85 22.05
N LEU A 396 -12.60 4.15 22.93
CA LEU A 396 -12.79 4.14 24.39
C LEU A 396 -13.96 5.06 24.81
N ALA A 397 -14.05 6.27 24.27
CA ALA A 397 -15.16 7.18 24.54
C ALA A 397 -16.52 6.60 24.09
N THR A 398 -16.58 5.92 22.95
CA THR A 398 -17.76 5.21 22.45
C THR A 398 -18.18 4.09 23.40
N ALA A 399 -17.23 3.30 23.91
CA ALA A 399 -17.54 2.23 24.87
C ALA A 399 -18.06 2.77 26.21
N ALA A 400 -17.50 3.88 26.71
CA ALA A 400 -17.99 4.53 27.93
C ALA A 400 -19.46 4.94 27.83
N ARG A 401 -19.90 5.35 26.63
CA ARG A 401 -21.28 5.78 26.34
C ARG A 401 -22.21 4.62 25.98
N GLY A 402 -21.65 3.49 25.53
CA GLY A 402 -22.41 2.32 25.05
C GLY A 402 -23.17 2.56 23.74
N ARG A 403 -22.84 3.61 22.98
CA ARG A 403 -23.46 3.96 21.69
C ARG A 403 -22.49 4.74 20.81
N THR A 404 -22.63 4.59 19.50
CA THR A 404 -21.92 5.41 18.51
C THR A 404 -22.45 6.83 18.50
N GLU A 405 -21.59 7.78 18.10
CA GLU A 405 -21.93 9.19 17.94
C GLU A 405 -21.26 9.72 16.67
N VAL A 406 -21.71 10.89 16.23
CA VAL A 406 -21.08 11.62 15.14
C VAL A 406 -19.64 11.95 15.53
N VAL A 407 -18.70 11.54 14.69
CA VAL A 407 -17.29 11.89 14.81
C VAL A 407 -17.06 13.16 14.02
N THR A 408 -16.49 14.18 14.66
CA THR A 408 -16.19 15.46 14.05
C THR A 408 -14.69 15.74 14.14
N THR A 409 -14.14 16.28 13.06
CA THR A 409 -12.75 16.73 12.94
C THR A 409 -12.61 18.21 13.29
N ASP A 410 -11.39 18.65 13.63
CA ASP A 410 -11.10 20.06 13.94
C ASP A 410 -11.41 21.01 12.76
N ASP A 411 -11.31 20.52 11.51
CA ASP A 411 -11.59 21.26 10.29
C ASP A 411 -13.07 21.17 9.85
N GLY A 412 -13.91 20.48 10.62
CA GLY A 412 -15.37 20.52 10.49
C GLY A 412 -15.98 19.42 9.60
N ALA A 413 -15.18 18.49 9.09
CA ALA A 413 -15.71 17.26 8.52
C ALA A 413 -16.35 16.40 9.63
N TRP A 414 -17.39 15.65 9.29
CA TRP A 414 -17.98 14.70 10.21
C TRP A 414 -18.40 13.40 9.53
N ALA A 415 -18.45 12.33 10.31
CA ALA A 415 -18.95 11.04 9.86
C ALA A 415 -19.70 10.30 10.97
N GLU A 416 -20.66 9.49 10.56
CA GLU A 416 -21.36 8.51 11.40
C GLU A 416 -21.30 7.16 10.70
N ALA A 417 -21.18 6.09 11.49
CA ALA A 417 -21.14 4.75 10.98
C ALA A 417 -22.06 3.82 11.79
N GLU A 418 -22.71 2.93 11.06
CA GLU A 418 -23.50 1.83 11.60
C GLU A 418 -22.95 0.52 11.06
N VAL A 419 -22.85 -0.48 11.93
CA VAL A 419 -22.43 -1.84 11.58
C VAL A 419 -23.57 -2.77 11.96
N ASP A 420 -24.00 -3.59 11.01
CA ASP A 420 -24.93 -4.69 11.23
C ASP A 420 -24.35 -6.01 10.71
N ASP A 421 -25.10 -7.10 10.85
CA ASP A 421 -24.69 -8.46 10.46
C ASP A 421 -24.49 -8.54 8.93
N GLY A 422 -23.30 -8.14 8.47
CA GLY A 422 -22.84 -8.27 7.09
C GLY A 422 -22.63 -6.97 6.32
N ARG A 423 -22.75 -5.78 6.93
CA ARG A 423 -22.53 -4.50 6.23
C ARG A 423 -22.04 -3.38 7.13
N ILE A 424 -21.32 -2.44 6.51
CA ILE A 424 -20.97 -1.14 7.11
C ILE A 424 -21.71 -0.04 6.35
N ARG A 425 -22.47 0.81 7.04
CA ARG A 425 -23.07 2.03 6.48
C ARG A 425 -22.37 3.25 7.04
N VAL A 426 -22.06 4.20 6.18
CA VAL A 426 -21.36 5.43 6.52
C VAL A 426 -22.13 6.61 5.95
N ARG A 427 -22.31 7.65 6.77
CA ARG A 427 -22.72 8.97 6.30
C ARG A 427 -21.56 9.92 6.58
N VAL A 428 -21.16 10.71 5.60
CA VAL A 428 -20.00 11.58 5.70
C VAL A 428 -20.27 12.95 5.10
N SER A 429 -19.86 14.00 5.80
CA SER A 429 -19.79 15.35 5.27
C SER A 429 -18.37 15.87 5.35
N ALA A 430 -17.91 16.48 4.26
CA ALA A 430 -16.53 16.93 4.11
C ALA A 430 -16.47 18.36 3.52
N GLY A 431 -17.44 19.20 3.90
CA GLY A 431 -17.64 20.54 3.33
C GLY A 431 -18.18 20.49 1.90
N GLU A 432 -17.78 21.46 1.07
CA GLU A 432 -18.08 21.48 -0.37
C GLU A 432 -17.63 20.19 -1.07
N VAL A 433 -18.55 19.55 -1.79
CA VAL A 433 -18.27 18.31 -2.51
C VAL A 433 -17.70 18.62 -3.90
N LEU A 434 -16.37 18.67 -4.00
CA LEU A 434 -15.68 18.91 -5.27
C LEU A 434 -15.88 17.79 -6.31
N ASP A 435 -15.93 16.53 -5.86
CA ASP A 435 -16.23 15.36 -6.69
C ASP A 435 -16.76 14.21 -5.81
N THR A 436 -17.99 13.80 -6.06
CA THR A 436 -18.70 12.79 -5.24
C THR A 436 -18.10 11.39 -5.39
N VAL A 437 -17.61 11.02 -6.58
CA VAL A 437 -17.04 9.69 -6.84
C VAL A 437 -15.75 9.51 -6.03
N VAL A 438 -14.87 10.51 -6.03
CA VAL A 438 -13.62 10.49 -5.26
C VAL A 438 -13.92 10.50 -3.78
N LEU A 439 -14.78 11.40 -3.29
CA LEU A 439 -15.11 11.45 -1.85
C LEU A 439 -15.70 10.12 -1.36
N ARG A 440 -16.64 9.55 -2.13
CA ARG A 440 -17.21 8.23 -1.86
C ARG A 440 -16.15 7.13 -1.84
N SER A 441 -15.30 7.07 -2.87
CA SER A 441 -14.24 6.06 -2.96
C SER A 441 -13.25 6.14 -1.79
N TYR A 442 -12.84 7.34 -1.40
CA TYR A 442 -11.93 7.54 -0.26
C TYR A 442 -12.59 7.19 1.08
N ALA A 443 -13.88 7.49 1.25
CA ALA A 443 -14.65 7.05 2.42
C ALA A 443 -14.76 5.51 2.50
N ILE A 444 -15.02 4.83 1.37
CA ILE A 444 -14.99 3.35 1.30
C ILE A 444 -13.60 2.83 1.70
N GLY A 445 -12.54 3.46 1.19
CA GLY A 445 -11.17 3.13 1.55
C GLY A 445 -10.88 3.26 3.04
N ALA A 446 -11.29 4.38 3.64
CA ALA A 446 -11.13 4.65 5.06
C ALA A 446 -11.89 3.62 5.92
N ALA A 447 -13.12 3.29 5.54
CA ALA A 447 -13.91 2.24 6.20
C ALA A 447 -13.26 0.86 6.08
N HIS A 448 -12.72 0.51 4.91
CA HIS A 448 -11.98 -0.74 4.71
C HIS A 448 -10.72 -0.83 5.59
N MET A 449 -9.96 0.25 5.71
CA MET A 449 -8.80 0.30 6.59
C MET A 449 -9.18 0.23 8.07
N ALA A 450 -10.30 0.86 8.48
CA ALA A 450 -10.81 0.74 9.85
C ALA A 450 -11.28 -0.69 10.15
N PHE A 451 -11.94 -1.35 9.19
CA PHE A 451 -12.32 -2.75 9.29
C PHE A 451 -11.09 -3.65 9.49
N GLY A 452 -10.05 -3.49 8.67
CA GLY A 452 -8.82 -4.25 8.83
C GLY A 452 -8.11 -3.98 10.17
N PHE A 453 -7.99 -2.71 10.57
CA PHE A 453 -7.42 -2.30 11.85
C PHE A 453 -8.06 -3.01 13.05
N VAL A 454 -9.40 -3.09 13.09
CA VAL A 454 -10.11 -3.74 14.19
C VAL A 454 -10.05 -5.26 14.10
N THR A 455 -10.06 -5.84 12.90
CA THR A 455 -10.33 -7.28 12.73
C THR A 455 -9.11 -8.15 12.50
N SER A 456 -8.07 -7.65 11.84
CA SER A 456 -7.03 -8.54 11.28
C SER A 456 -5.64 -7.95 11.18
N GLU A 457 -5.49 -6.63 11.13
CA GLU A 457 -4.20 -6.02 10.86
C GLU A 457 -3.31 -5.99 12.09
N SER A 458 -2.12 -6.57 11.97
CA SER A 458 -1.06 -6.54 12.97
C SER A 458 0.27 -6.94 12.35
N VAL A 459 1.36 -6.53 13.00
CA VAL A 459 2.70 -7.06 12.74
C VAL A 459 3.32 -7.54 14.05
N THR A 460 4.07 -8.63 13.97
CA THR A 460 4.77 -9.20 15.11
C THR A 460 6.09 -8.46 15.33
N VAL A 461 6.26 -7.95 16.54
CA VAL A 461 7.48 -7.28 17.01
C VAL A 461 7.93 -7.98 18.28
N ASP A 462 9.19 -8.40 18.33
CA ASP A 462 9.72 -9.05 19.53
C ASP A 462 10.11 -8.04 20.62
N PRO A 463 10.45 -8.50 21.85
CA PRO A 463 10.85 -7.60 22.93
C PRO A 463 12.11 -6.77 22.68
N SER A 464 12.89 -7.06 21.62
CA SER A 464 14.02 -6.22 21.21
C SER A 464 13.64 -5.13 20.21
N GLY A 465 12.35 -5.02 19.87
CA GLY A 465 11.83 -4.09 18.89
C GLY A 465 11.97 -4.56 17.44
N THR A 466 12.36 -5.82 17.20
CA THR A 466 12.58 -6.32 15.84
C THR A 466 11.27 -6.80 15.22
N VAL A 467 10.93 -6.26 14.04
CA VAL A 467 9.78 -6.70 13.24
C VAL A 467 10.07 -8.02 12.52
N HIS A 468 9.16 -8.98 12.66
CA HIS A 468 9.28 -10.33 12.09
C HIS A 468 8.40 -10.59 10.86
N ASP A 469 7.27 -9.87 10.75
CA ASP A 469 6.39 -9.95 9.59
C ASP A 469 6.92 -9.07 8.47
N LEU A 470 7.57 -9.69 7.47
CA LEU A 470 8.25 -8.95 6.39
C LEU A 470 7.60 -9.11 5.02
N THR A 471 6.47 -9.82 4.95
CA THR A 471 5.77 -10.09 3.70
C THR A 471 4.45 -9.37 3.67
N ILE A 472 4.08 -8.78 2.53
CA ILE A 472 2.93 -7.87 2.52
C ILE A 472 1.59 -8.54 2.90
N ARG A 473 1.45 -9.86 2.69
CA ARG A 473 0.27 -10.62 3.10
C ARG A 473 0.24 -10.93 4.60
N SER A 474 1.36 -10.84 5.31
CA SER A 474 1.39 -11.13 6.74
C SER A 474 0.88 -9.97 7.60
N PHE A 475 0.67 -8.77 7.03
CA PHE A 475 0.16 -7.61 7.76
C PHE A 475 -1.35 -7.67 8.05
N GLY A 476 -2.06 -8.64 7.46
CA GLY A 476 -3.49 -8.84 7.71
C GLY A 476 -4.43 -7.92 6.93
N VAL A 477 -3.98 -7.23 5.88
CA VAL A 477 -4.87 -6.39 5.05
C VAL A 477 -6.03 -7.23 4.49
N PRO A 478 -7.31 -6.85 4.71
CA PRO A 478 -8.46 -7.63 4.28
C PRO A 478 -8.50 -7.85 2.76
N ARG A 479 -8.83 -9.08 2.36
CA ARG A 479 -8.95 -9.46 0.93
C ARG A 479 -10.32 -8.99 0.40
N SER A 480 -10.51 -9.04 -0.92
CA SER A 480 -11.78 -8.65 -1.54
C SER A 480 -12.98 -9.41 -0.94
N VAL A 481 -12.84 -10.73 -0.76
CA VAL A 481 -13.89 -11.59 -0.20
C VAL A 481 -14.09 -11.47 1.31
N ASP A 482 -13.14 -10.86 2.03
CA ASP A 482 -13.26 -10.65 3.48
C ASP A 482 -13.79 -9.27 3.81
N THR A 483 -13.76 -8.33 2.85
CA THR A 483 -14.22 -6.97 3.08
C THR A 483 -15.75 -6.97 2.97
N PRO A 484 -16.49 -6.55 4.01
CA PRO A 484 -17.93 -6.46 3.94
C PRO A 484 -18.34 -5.36 2.94
N PRO A 485 -19.55 -5.41 2.38
CA PRO A 485 -20.13 -4.27 1.66
C PRO A 485 -20.08 -2.99 2.50
N ILE A 486 -19.65 -1.89 1.88
CA ILE A 486 -19.57 -0.57 2.49
C ILE A 486 -20.47 0.39 1.71
N GLU A 487 -21.54 0.85 2.35
CA GLU A 487 -22.44 1.85 1.80
C GLU A 487 -22.05 3.23 2.31
N VAL A 488 -21.87 4.19 1.41
CA VAL A 488 -21.51 5.56 1.77
C VAL A 488 -22.55 6.53 1.21
N GLU A 489 -23.17 7.29 2.10
CA GLU A 489 -23.96 8.49 1.80
C GLU A 489 -23.07 9.73 1.97
N VAL A 490 -22.87 10.48 0.89
CA VAL A 490 -22.19 11.78 0.95
C VAL A 490 -23.22 12.85 1.25
N VAL A 491 -23.03 13.56 2.36
CA VAL A 491 -23.89 14.65 2.82
C VAL A 491 -23.20 15.98 2.52
N GLU A 492 -23.76 16.72 1.57
CA GLU A 492 -23.26 18.05 1.23
C GLU A 492 -23.54 19.04 2.37
N ALA A 493 -22.50 19.77 2.77
CA ALA A 493 -22.60 20.85 3.74
C ALA A 493 -21.87 22.08 3.22
N GLY A 494 -22.28 23.27 3.67
CA GLY A 494 -21.56 24.50 3.36
C GLY A 494 -20.20 24.55 4.04
N GLY A 495 -19.27 25.34 3.48
CA GLY A 495 -17.91 25.50 4.01
C GLY A 495 -16.85 24.97 3.05
N PRO A 496 -15.55 25.21 3.35
CA PRO A 496 -14.47 24.76 2.48
C PRO A 496 -14.39 23.22 2.45
N PRO A 497 -13.89 22.64 1.35
CA PRO A 497 -13.67 21.20 1.26
C PRO A 497 -12.56 20.77 2.25
N VAL A 498 -12.84 19.75 3.05
CA VAL A 498 -11.98 19.26 4.15
C VAL A 498 -11.85 17.73 4.12
N ASN A 499 -10.98 17.14 4.95
CA ASN A 499 -10.74 15.69 4.93
C ASN A 499 -11.87 14.91 5.61
N GLY A 500 -12.64 14.12 4.85
CA GLY A 500 -13.68 13.25 5.42
C GLY A 500 -13.17 11.87 5.84
N SER A 501 -12.11 11.38 5.21
CA SER A 501 -11.59 10.01 5.40
C SER A 501 -11.22 9.70 6.84
N ASP A 502 -10.60 10.64 7.56
CA ASP A 502 -10.17 10.36 8.93
C ASP A 502 -11.39 10.27 9.87
N ALA A 503 -12.41 11.10 9.68
CA ALA A 503 -13.68 10.98 10.41
C ALA A 503 -14.35 9.62 10.13
N VAL A 504 -14.39 9.18 8.87
CA VAL A 504 -14.94 7.88 8.47
C VAL A 504 -14.18 6.74 9.12
N PHE A 505 -12.84 6.77 9.11
CA PHE A 505 -12.02 5.73 9.73
C PHE A 505 -12.37 5.59 11.22
N VAL A 506 -12.43 6.71 11.94
CA VAL A 506 -12.72 6.71 13.39
C VAL A 506 -14.15 6.26 13.69
N ALA A 507 -15.13 6.73 12.90
CA ALA A 507 -16.53 6.34 13.06
C ALA A 507 -16.71 4.83 12.85
N VAL A 508 -16.14 4.28 11.78
CA VAL A 508 -16.22 2.85 11.47
C VAL A 508 -15.48 2.01 12.50
N ALA A 509 -14.26 2.41 12.92
CA ALA A 509 -13.51 1.67 13.94
C ALA A 509 -14.28 1.62 15.27
N SER A 510 -14.89 2.73 15.67
CA SER A 510 -15.69 2.83 16.90
C SER A 510 -16.97 2.01 16.83
N ALA A 511 -17.71 2.09 15.72
CA ALA A 511 -18.94 1.34 15.50
C ALA A 511 -18.68 -0.18 15.45
N LEU A 512 -17.65 -0.60 14.72
CA LEU A 512 -17.28 -2.00 14.59
C LEU A 512 -16.79 -2.59 15.91
N TRP A 513 -15.94 -1.86 16.64
CA TRP A 513 -15.45 -2.31 17.93
C TRP A 513 -16.60 -2.46 18.95
N LEU A 514 -17.53 -1.51 18.99
CA LEU A 514 -18.72 -1.59 19.82
C LEU A 514 -19.62 -2.78 19.42
N HIS A 515 -19.87 -2.97 18.12
CA HIS A 515 -20.65 -4.10 17.59
C HIS A 515 -20.05 -5.45 18.01
N GLN A 516 -18.72 -5.57 18.05
CA GLN A 516 -18.03 -6.79 18.48
C GLN A 516 -18.01 -7.00 20.01
N GLY A 517 -18.63 -6.11 20.79
CA GLY A 517 -18.69 -6.17 22.24
C GLY A 517 -17.42 -5.63 22.92
N CYS A 518 -16.73 -4.68 22.29
CA CYS A 518 -15.53 -4.03 22.81
C CYS A 518 -14.43 -5.01 23.25
N PRO A 519 -13.95 -5.91 22.36
CA PRO A 519 -12.86 -6.83 22.70
C PRO A 519 -11.63 -6.06 23.19
N ALA A 520 -11.00 -6.56 24.25
CA ALA A 520 -9.90 -5.87 24.91
C ALA A 520 -8.64 -5.75 24.03
N ASP A 521 -8.37 -6.74 23.18
CA ASP A 521 -7.18 -6.78 22.33
C ASP A 521 -7.57 -6.69 20.86
N LEU A 522 -6.86 -5.82 20.12
CA LEU A 522 -6.95 -5.69 18.67
C LEU A 522 -5.63 -6.11 17.99
N PRO A 523 -5.73 -6.79 16.83
CA PRO A 523 -6.96 -7.15 16.11
C PRO A 523 -7.78 -8.24 16.81
N SER A 524 -9.11 -8.19 16.67
CA SER A 524 -10.04 -9.14 17.32
C SER A 524 -10.07 -10.54 16.68
N ALA A 525 -9.42 -10.71 15.52
CA ALA A 525 -9.44 -11.89 14.67
C ALA A 525 -10.85 -12.33 14.18
N ARG A 526 -11.86 -11.45 14.29
CA ARG A 526 -13.23 -11.67 13.80
C ARG A 526 -13.41 -10.99 12.45
N LEU A 527 -13.19 -11.74 11.38
CA LEU A 527 -13.37 -11.28 9.99
C LEU A 527 -14.83 -11.32 9.51
N ALA A 528 -15.72 -12.03 10.21
CA ALA A 528 -17.15 -12.01 9.92
C ALA A 528 -17.83 -10.95 10.78
N LEU A 529 -18.69 -10.13 10.16
CA LEU A 529 -19.59 -9.21 10.84
C LEU A 529 -20.78 -9.93 11.45
#